data_AF-A0A1E5UWW8-F1
#
_entry.id   AF-A0A1E5UWW8-F1
#
_cell.length_a   1.000
_cell.length_b   1.000
_cell.length_c   1.000
_cell.angle_alpha   90.00
_cell.angle_beta   90.00
_cell.angle_gamma   90.00
#
_symmetry.space_group_name_H-M   'P 1'
#
loop_
_entity.id
_entity.type
_entity.pdbx_description
1 polymer ?
#
loop_
_entity_poly.entity_id
_entity_poly.type
_entity_poly.pdbx_seq_one_letter_code
_entity_poly.pdbx_strand_id
1 'polypeptide(L)'
;MVLLEIICGRRNTYVSPCSCGTNHDVYYPILVSQTILDGDVRSLLDHRLCGDVNLEEAEIACKLACWCIQDEESNRPTMGEVVQILEGVREINIPPMPRLLHAITRSSHSACS
;
A
#
# COMPACT_ATOMS: atom_id res chain seq x y z
N MET A 1 1.61 7.05 6.07
CA MET A 1 1.44 7.68 4.74
C MET A 1 2.78 8.12 4.16
N VAL A 2 3.60 8.89 4.90
CA VAL A 2 4.94 9.33 4.48
C VAL A 2 5.82 8.19 3.93
N LEU A 3 5.81 7.01 4.57
CA LEU A 3 6.58 5.85 4.11
C LEU A 3 6.20 5.42 2.68
N LEU A 4 4.91 5.45 2.32
CA LEU A 4 4.46 5.17 0.94
C LEU A 4 4.94 6.24 -0.04
N GLU A 5 4.94 7.50 0.37
CA GLU A 5 5.41 8.60 -0.48
C GLU A 5 6.91 8.50 -0.76
N ILE A 6 7.69 8.04 0.22
CA ILE A 6 9.13 7.77 0.06
C ILE A 6 9.35 6.59 -0.90
N ILE A 7 8.67 5.46 -0.68
CA ILE A 7 8.85 4.24 -1.49
C ILE A 7 8.44 4.51 -2.94
N CYS A 8 7.31 5.20 -3.14
CA CYS A 8 6.71 5.34 -4.46
C CYS A 8 7.10 6.62 -5.19
N GLY A 9 7.70 7.60 -4.49
CA GLY A 9 8.05 8.90 -5.07
C GLY A 9 6.83 9.72 -5.53
N ARG A 10 5.64 9.40 -5.01
CA ARG A 10 4.35 9.98 -5.41
C ARG A 10 3.63 10.50 -4.18
N ARG A 11 2.85 11.56 -4.36
CA ARG A 11 1.96 12.07 -3.31
C ARG A 11 0.86 11.05 -3.02
N ASN A 12 0.46 10.97 -1.77
CA ASN A 12 -0.55 10.02 -1.31
C ASN A 12 -2.00 10.29 -1.83
N THR A 13 -2.20 11.33 -2.64
CA THR A 13 -3.46 11.60 -3.34
C THR A 13 -3.36 11.08 -4.77
N TYR A 14 -4.08 10.02 -5.10
CA TYR A 14 -4.22 9.58 -6.48
C TYR A 14 -5.63 9.90 -6.98
N VAL A 15 -5.69 10.85 -7.91
CA VAL A 15 -6.90 11.15 -8.67
C VAL A 15 -6.85 10.25 -9.89
N SER A 16 -7.74 9.26 -9.98
CA SER A 16 -7.92 8.53 -11.23
C SER A 16 -8.67 9.45 -12.21
N PRO A 17 -8.14 9.77 -13.40
CA PRO A 17 -8.91 10.46 -14.42
C PRO A 17 -9.92 9.47 -15.00
N CYS A 18 -11.05 9.28 -14.31
CA CYS A 18 -12.17 8.52 -14.86
C CYS A 18 -12.86 9.34 -15.96
N SER A 19 -13.03 8.74 -17.13
CA SER A 19 -13.70 9.36 -18.29
C SER A 19 -15.21 9.62 -18.09
N CYS A 20 -15.79 9.22 -16.94
CA CYS A 20 -17.20 9.35 -16.60
C CYS A 20 -17.55 10.56 -15.72
N GLY A 21 -16.62 11.48 -15.46
CA GLY A 21 -16.91 12.73 -14.74
C GLY A 21 -17.14 12.58 -13.23
N THR A 22 -17.11 11.37 -12.69
CA THR A 22 -17.02 11.13 -11.24
C THR A 22 -15.54 11.06 -10.85
N ASN A 23 -15.04 12.11 -10.22
CA ASN A 23 -13.71 12.11 -9.59
C ASN A 23 -13.76 11.10 -8.42
N HIS A 24 -13.40 9.85 -8.69
CA HIS A 24 -13.10 8.90 -7.63
C HIS A 24 -11.63 9.12 -7.25
N ASP A 25 -11.42 9.79 -6.12
CA ASP A 25 -10.13 9.81 -5.44
C ASP A 25 -9.81 8.38 -5.02
N VAL A 26 -9.13 7.62 -5.90
CA VAL A 26 -8.68 6.28 -5.57
C VAL A 26 -7.49 6.45 -4.64
N TYR A 27 -7.72 6.17 -3.36
CA TYR A 27 -6.70 6.32 -2.33
C TYR A 27 -5.46 5.48 -2.71
N TYR A 28 -4.32 6.13 -2.97
CA TYR A 28 -3.10 5.45 -3.45
C TYR A 28 -2.67 4.22 -2.61
N PRO A 29 -2.85 4.19 -1.28
CA PRO A 29 -2.54 3.00 -0.48
C PRO A 29 -3.40 1.76 -0.78
N ILE A 30 -4.59 1.95 -1.35
CA ILE A 30 -5.40 0.84 -1.86
C ILE A 30 -4.64 0.14 -2.99
N LEU A 31 -4.15 0.90 -3.97
CA LEU A 31 -3.38 0.35 -5.07
C LEU A 31 -2.14 -0.39 -4.55
N VAL A 32 -1.40 0.22 -3.62
CA VAL A 32 -0.23 -0.39 -3.00
C VAL A 32 -0.58 -1.71 -2.31
N SER A 33 -1.66 -1.75 -1.52
CA SER A 33 -2.10 -2.96 -0.82
C SER A 33 -2.44 -4.08 -1.80
N GLN A 34 -3.11 -3.79 -2.90
CA GLN A 34 -3.43 -4.78 -3.93
C GLN A 34 -2.15 -5.30 -4.61
N THR A 35 -1.26 -4.40 -5.02
CA THR A 35 -0.01 -4.77 -5.70
C THR A 35 0.92 -5.60 -4.81
N ILE A 36 0.95 -5.36 -3.49
CA ILE A 36 1.68 -6.21 -2.53
C ILE A 36 1.08 -7.62 -2.47
N LEU A 37 -0.25 -7.75 -2.48
CA LEU A 37 -0.92 -9.06 -2.51
C LEU A 37 -0.64 -9.80 -3.82
N ASP A 38 -0.55 -9.07 -4.93
CA ASP A 38 -0.22 -9.61 -6.26
C ASP A 38 1.29 -9.93 -6.41
N GLY A 39 2.12 -9.56 -5.42
CA GLY A 39 3.56 -9.84 -5.39
C GLY A 39 4.41 -8.94 -6.29
N ASP A 40 3.86 -7.84 -6.80
CA ASP A 40 4.53 -6.95 -7.77
C ASP A 40 5.05 -5.65 -7.12
N VAL A 41 5.84 -5.77 -6.05
CA VAL A 41 6.39 -4.60 -5.34
C VAL A 41 7.21 -3.70 -6.26
N ARG A 42 7.85 -4.25 -7.29
CA ARG A 42 8.71 -3.50 -8.22
C ARG A 42 7.94 -2.39 -8.94
N SER A 43 6.68 -2.60 -9.29
CA SER A 43 5.87 -1.58 -9.98
C SER A 43 5.47 -0.40 -9.09
N LEU A 44 5.61 -0.55 -7.77
CA LEU A 44 5.33 0.52 -6.80
C LEU A 44 6.51 1.47 -6.58
N LEU A 45 7.73 1.05 -6.90
CA LEU A 45 8.94 1.80 -6.57
C LEU A 45 9.06 3.10 -7.38
N ASP A 46 9.61 4.14 -6.77
CA ASP A 46 9.95 5.37 -7.49
C ASP A 46 10.89 5.06 -8.65
N HIS A 47 10.41 5.30 -9.87
CA HIS A 47 11.19 5.18 -11.11
C HIS A 47 12.54 5.92 -11.08
N ARG A 48 12.66 6.98 -10.26
CA ARG A 48 13.90 7.76 -10.09
C ARG A 48 15.00 7.02 -9.33
N LEU A 49 14.67 5.89 -8.68
CA LEU A 49 15.64 5.01 -8.06
C LEU A 49 16.40 4.18 -9.10
N CYS A 50 15.96 4.16 -10.37
CA CYS A 50 16.65 3.50 -11.49
C CYS A 50 17.01 2.03 -11.24
N GLY A 51 16.25 1.33 -10.39
CA GLY A 51 16.49 -0.06 -10.04
C GLY A 51 17.57 -0.29 -8.97
N ASP A 52 18.15 0.78 -8.41
CA ASP A 52 19.09 0.74 -7.29
C ASP A 52 18.33 0.63 -5.96
N VAL A 53 17.66 -0.52 -5.78
CA VAL A 53 16.83 -0.82 -4.62
C VAL A 53 16.97 -2.28 -4.24
N ASN A 54 17.15 -2.56 -2.95
CA ASN A 54 16.98 -3.90 -2.42
C ASN A 54 15.47 -4.24 -2.40
N LEU A 55 15.05 -5.15 -3.28
CA LEU A 55 13.64 -5.53 -3.42
C LEU A 55 13.06 -6.18 -2.17
N GLU A 56 13.87 -6.91 -1.40
CA GLU A 56 13.42 -7.56 -0.15
C GLU A 56 13.11 -6.52 0.92
N GLU A 57 14.01 -5.54 1.11
CA GLU A 57 13.78 -4.42 2.04
C GLU A 57 12.60 -3.55 1.59
N ALA A 58 12.46 -3.33 0.28
CA ALA A 58 11.32 -2.61 -0.26
C ALA A 58 10.00 -3.34 0.01
N GLU A 59 9.97 -4.66 -0.13
CA GLU A 59 8.79 -5.47 0.19
C GLU A 59 8.43 -5.37 1.67
N ILE A 60 9.40 -5.44 2.57
CA ILE A 60 9.21 -5.24 4.02
C ILE A 60 8.65 -3.84 4.30
N ALA A 61 9.23 -2.80 3.71
CA ALA A 61 8.80 -1.42 3.89
C ALA A 61 7.37 -1.19 3.37
N CYS A 62 7.04 -1.79 2.22
CA CYS A 62 5.68 -1.80 1.65
C CYS A 62 4.66 -2.47 2.59
N LYS A 63 4.96 -3.68 3.07
CA LYS A 63 4.11 -4.40 4.04
C LYS A 63 3.90 -3.57 5.31
N LEU A 64 4.98 -2.98 5.84
CA LEU A 64 4.93 -2.16 7.04
C LEU A 64 4.05 -0.92 6.84
N ALA A 65 4.22 -0.25 5.71
CA ALA A 65 3.41 0.91 5.37
C ALA A 65 1.91 0.58 5.32
N CYS A 66 1.55 -0.60 4.79
CA CYS A 66 0.19 -1.11 4.77
C CYS A 66 -0.35 -1.51 6.15
N TRP A 67 0.49 -1.99 7.08
CA TRP A 67 0.11 -2.20 8.48
C TRP A 67 -0.16 -0.88 9.21
N CYS A 68 0.64 0.16 8.96
CA CYS A 68 0.49 1.47 9.60
C CYS A 68 -0.83 2.20 9.26
N ILE A 69 -1.50 1.82 8.18
CA ILE A 69 -2.74 2.47 7.70
C ILE A 69 -3.98 1.60 7.88
N GLN A 70 -3.88 0.49 8.61
CA GLN A 70 -5.01 -0.39 8.86
C GLN A 70 -6.17 0.37 9.54
N ASP A 71 -7.40 0.05 9.14
CA ASP A 71 -8.60 0.72 9.67
C ASP A 71 -8.68 0.58 11.20
N GLU A 72 -8.42 -0.64 11.67
CA GLU A 72 -8.42 -0.97 13.09
C GLU A 72 -7.12 -0.50 13.77
N GLU A 73 -7.24 0.39 14.76
CA GLU A 73 -6.10 1.02 15.43
C GLU A 73 -5.23 0.00 16.17
N SER A 74 -5.87 -1.01 16.77
CA SER A 74 -5.18 -2.08 17.51
C SER A 74 -4.27 -2.96 16.62
N ASN A 75 -4.45 -2.91 15.30
CA ASN A 75 -3.60 -3.61 14.33
C ASN A 75 -2.40 -2.78 13.88
N ARG A 76 -2.37 -1.47 14.18
CA ARG A 76 -1.29 -0.60 13.73
C ARG A 76 -0.06 -0.81 14.62
N PRO A 77 1.13 -1.03 14.06
CA PRO A 77 2.34 -1.13 14.85
C PRO A 77 2.67 0.22 15.50
N THR A 78 3.19 0.14 16.72
CA THR A 78 3.80 1.30 17.39
C THR A 78 5.06 1.73 16.66
N MET A 79 5.51 2.97 16.86
CA MET A 79 6.75 3.46 16.25
C MET A 79 7.99 2.65 16.68
N GLY A 80 8.00 2.09 17.89
CA GLY A 80 9.08 1.19 18.32
C GLY A 80 9.11 -0.11 17.52
N GLU A 81 7.95 -0.70 17.24
CA GLU A 81 7.84 -1.90 16.39
C GLU A 81 8.18 -1.59 14.93
N VAL A 82 7.78 -0.41 14.42
CA VAL A 82 8.15 0.07 13.08
C VAL A 82 9.67 0.07 12.91
N VAL A 83 10.41 0.63 13.88
CA VAL A 83 11.89 0.65 13.85
C VAL A 83 12.46 -0.76 13.92
N GLN A 84 11.98 -1.60 14.83
CA GLN A 84 12.45 -2.99 14.94
C GLN A 84 12.27 -3.78 13.64
N ILE A 85 11.18 -3.55 12.91
CA ILE A 85 10.93 -4.21 11.62
C ILE A 85 11.89 -3.67 10.54
N LEU A 86 12.07 -2.34 10.47
CA LEU A 86 13.00 -1.70 9.52
C LEU A 86 14.47 -2.08 9.78
N GLU A 87 14.84 -2.33 11.03
CA GLU A 87 16.18 -2.80 11.42
C GLU A 87 16.36 -4.33 11.27
N GLY A 88 15.33 -5.05 10.84
CA GLY A 88 15.36 -6.51 10.67
C GLY A 88 15.36 -7.30 11.97
N VAL A 89 15.07 -6.66 13.11
CA VAL A 89 14.96 -7.32 14.44
C VAL A 89 13.66 -8.11 14.56
N ARG A 90 12.62 -7.70 13.82
CA ARG A 90 11.30 -8.32 13.84
C ARG A 90 10.78 -8.56 12.43
N GLU A 91 10.30 -9.79 12.18
CA GLU A 91 9.66 -10.15 10.92
C GLU A 91 8.24 -9.54 10.81
N ILE A 92 7.80 -9.32 9.57
CA ILE A 92 6.48 -8.80 9.26
C ILE A 92 5.73 -9.72 8.30
N ASN A 93 4.46 -9.98 8.61
CA ASN A 93 3.58 -10.76 7.76
C ASN A 93 2.84 -9.87 6.75
N ILE A 94 2.25 -10.51 5.75
CA ILE A 94 1.38 -9.83 4.77
C ILE A 94 0.22 -9.16 5.53
N PRO A 95 -0.02 -7.85 5.32
CA PRO A 95 -1.11 -7.12 5.97
C PRO A 95 -2.47 -7.59 5.42
N PRO A 96 -3.54 -7.54 6.25
CA PRO A 96 -4.88 -7.82 5.76
C PRO A 96 -5.34 -6.76 4.76
N MET A 97 -6.18 -7.18 3.82
CA MET A 97 -6.73 -6.30 2.79
C MET A 97 -7.60 -5.19 3.44
N PRO A 98 -7.36 -3.90 3.14
CA PRO A 98 -8.17 -2.80 3.66
C PRO A 98 -9.67 -3.01 3.40
N ARG A 99 -10.55 -2.63 4.35
CA ARG A 99 -12.01 -2.88 4.21
C ARG A 99 -12.61 -2.18 2.99
N LEU A 100 -12.09 -0.98 2.68
CA LEU A 100 -12.51 -0.21 1.51
C LEU A 100 -12.22 -0.95 0.19
N LEU A 101 -11.08 -1.64 0.10
CA LEU A 101 -10.76 -2.51 -1.03
C LEU A 101 -11.74 -3.68 -1.16
N HIS A 102 -12.11 -4.29 -0.03
CA HIS A 102 -13.11 -5.36 0.03
C HIS A 102 -14.51 -4.88 -0.41
N ALA A 103 -14.85 -3.62 -0.15
CA ALA A 103 -16.10 -3.01 -0.58
C ALA A 103 -16.11 -2.74 -2.09
N ILE A 104 -15.01 -2.21 -2.64
CA ILE A 104 -14.87 -1.90 -4.08
C ILE A 104 -14.93 -3.20 -4.90
N THR A 105 -14.11 -4.21 -4.56
CA THR A 105 -14.13 -5.52 -5.24
C THR A 105 -15.51 -6.18 -5.17
N ARG A 106 -16.22 -6.12 -4.03
CA ARG A 106 -17.60 -6.62 -3.91
C ARG A 106 -18.57 -5.86 -4.81
N SER A 107 -18.42 -4.53 -4.94
CA SER A 107 -19.30 -3.71 -5.78
C SER A 107 -19.11 -3.96 -7.28
N SER A 108 -17.88 -4.29 -7.72
CA SER A 108 -17.60 -4.68 -9.11
C SER A 108 -18.27 -6.00 -9.50
N HIS A 109 -18.52 -6.90 -8.54
CA HIS A 109 -19.28 -8.14 -8.78
C HIS A 109 -20.80 -7.93 -8.80
N SER A 110 -21.34 -6.83 -8.27
CA SER A 110 -22.77 -6.52 -8.31
C SER A 110 -23.23 -5.74 -9.54
N ALA A 111 -22.29 -5.27 -10.38
CA ALA A 111 -22.60 -4.55 -11.62
C ALA A 111 -22.80 -5.48 -12.84
N CYS A 112 -22.64 -6.80 -12.66
CA CYS A 112 -23.00 -7.82 -13.63
C CYS A 112 -24.09 -8.74 -13.05
N SER A 113 -25.32 -8.26 -12.99
CA SER A 113 -26.55 -9.06 -12.84
C SER A 113 -27.70 -8.29 -13.47
#